data_AF-A0A6P5S361-F1
#
_entry.id   AF-A0A6P5S361-F1
#
_cell.length_a   1.000
_cell.length_b   1.000
_cell.length_c   1.000
_cell.angle_alpha   90.00
_cell.angle_beta   90.00
_cell.angle_gamma   90.00
#
_symmetry.space_group_name_H-M   'P 1'
#
loop_
_entity.id
_entity.type
_entity.pdbx_description
1 polymer ?
#
loop_
_entity_poly.entity_id
_entity_poly.type
_entity_poly.pdbx_seq_one_letter_code
_entity_poly.pdbx_strand_id
1 'polypeptide(L)'
;MVNLDERFCPCYQWQLLGFPCQHAIQVIHHSELCLYDFVDEYYKADFYRATYATPIFSIPDIEKPPPGDVVLLPPHTRKPPGRPPTKRFKSSSETKRQVKCKRCSSCDRHNRRTCKAPI
;
A
#
# COMPACT_ATOMS: atom_id res chain seq x y z
N MET A 1 22.66 -0.62 23.76
CA MET A 1 23.76 0.30 23.43
C MET A 1 23.49 0.89 22.05
N VAL A 2 23.57 2.20 21.87
CA VAL A 2 23.45 2.87 20.57
C VAL A 2 24.85 3.17 20.06
N ASN A 3 25.13 2.94 18.78
CA ASN A 3 26.37 3.34 18.11
C ASN A 3 26.05 4.45 17.11
N LEU A 4 26.61 5.65 17.31
CA LEU A 4 26.33 6.81 16.45
C LEU A 4 27.12 6.75 15.14
N ASP A 5 28.35 6.23 15.16
CA ASP A 5 29.22 6.14 13.98
C ASP A 5 28.65 5.18 12.94
N GLU A 6 28.16 4.02 13.41
CA GLU A 6 27.50 3.02 12.58
C GLU A 6 26.00 3.32 12.36
N ARG A 7 25.47 4.40 12.94
CA ARG A 7 24.03 4.74 12.94
C ARG A 7 23.16 3.55 13.38
N PHE A 8 23.62 2.84 14.41
CA PHE A 8 23.05 1.57 14.84
C PHE A 8 22.32 1.69 16.17
N CYS A 9 21.08 1.18 16.20
CA CYS A 9 20.36 0.92 17.44
C CYS A 9 19.84 -0.54 17.48
N PRO A 10 19.91 -1.23 18.65
CA PRO A 10 19.35 -2.57 18.83
C PRO A 10 17.84 -2.67 18.64
N CYS A 11 17.11 -1.55 18.66
CA CYS A 11 15.68 -1.57 18.35
C CYS A 11 15.39 -1.67 16.84
N TYR A 12 16.43 -1.64 15.99
CA TYR A 12 16.37 -1.73 14.52
C TYR A 12 15.58 -0.64 13.80
N GLN A 13 14.91 0.26 14.53
CA GLN A 13 14.10 1.32 13.93
C GLN A 13 14.94 2.27 13.08
N TRP A 14 16.17 2.58 13.51
CA TRP A 14 17.03 3.49 12.75
C TRP A 14 17.42 2.89 11.39
N GLN A 15 17.73 1.60 11.35
CA GLN A 15 18.11 0.88 10.13
C GLN A 15 16.92 0.64 9.21
N LEU A 16 15.72 0.49 9.77
CA LEU A 16 14.48 0.30 9.00
C LEU A 16 13.95 1.61 8.41
N LEU A 17 14.07 2.71 9.17
CA LEU A 17 13.46 3.99 8.82
C LEU A 17 14.47 5.00 8.24
N GLY A 18 15.77 4.78 8.39
CA GLY A 18 16.81 5.71 7.94
C GLY A 18 16.94 6.99 8.77
N PHE A 19 16.32 7.07 9.95
CA PHE A 19 16.46 8.20 10.88
C PHE A 19 16.49 7.76 12.34
N PRO A 20 17.05 8.59 13.26
CA PRO A 20 17.26 8.20 14.65
C PRO A 20 15.97 7.80 15.38
N CYS A 21 15.99 6.64 16.03
CA CYS A 21 14.94 6.21 16.96
C CYS A 21 15.01 6.97 18.30
N GLN A 22 13.99 6.83 19.17
CA GLN A 22 13.96 7.49 20.48
C GLN A 22 15.23 7.27 21.34
N HIS A 23 15.81 6.06 21.28
CA HIS A 23 17.06 5.76 22.01
C HIS A 23 18.25 6.52 21.43
N ALA A 24 18.32 6.60 20.10
CA ALA A 24 19.38 7.31 19.41
C ALA A 24 19.27 8.82 19.61
N ILE A 25 18.05 9.36 19.53
CA ILE A 25 17.77 10.78 19.81
C ILE A 25 18.30 11.16 21.20
N GLN A 26 18.04 10.33 22.21
CA GLN A 26 18.53 10.58 23.57
C GLN A 26 20.06 10.63 23.65
N VAL A 27 20.75 9.69 22.98
CA VAL A 27 22.22 9.62 22.98
C VAL A 27 22.82 10.79 22.19
N ILE A 28 22.24 11.15 21.05
CA ILE A 28 22.67 12.29 20.23
C ILE A 28 22.51 13.59 21.03
N HIS A 29 21.38 13.78 21.69
CA HIS A 29 21.13 14.96 22.52
C HIS A 29 22.10 15.05 23.70
N HIS A 30 22.39 13.92 24.36
CA HIS A 30 23.39 13.89 25.44
C HIS A 30 24.82 14.17 24.95
N SER A 31 25.09 13.89 23.67
CA SER A 31 26.39 14.15 23.03
C SER A 31 26.48 15.56 22.44
N GLU A 32 25.44 16.40 22.59
CA GLU A 32 25.35 17.76 22.03
C GLU A 32 25.54 17.83 20.50
N LEU A 33 25.21 16.74 19.80
CA LEU A 33 25.30 16.68 18.34
C LEU A 33 23.97 17.06 17.68
N CYS A 34 24.04 17.51 16.43
CA CYS A 34 22.86 17.85 15.66
C CYS A 34 22.13 16.58 15.18
N LEU A 35 20.85 16.43 15.54
CA LEU A 35 20.01 15.30 15.14
C LEU A 35 19.92 15.11 13.62
N TYR A 36 19.93 16.21 12.86
CA TYR A 36 19.76 16.18 11.41
C TYR A 36 20.96 15.58 10.67
N ASP A 37 22.14 15.55 11.29
CA ASP A 37 23.35 14.94 10.70
C ASP A 37 23.26 13.40 10.67
N PHE A 38 22.38 12.85 11.50
CA PHE A 38 22.13 11.43 11.69
C PHE A 38 20.92 10.89 10.90
N VAL A 39 20.27 11.76 10.13
CA VAL A 39 19.19 11.40 9.21
C VAL A 39 19.77 11.05 7.83
N ASP A 40 19.28 9.98 7.23
CA ASP A 40 19.72 9.56 5.90
C ASP A 40 19.42 10.61 4.83
N GLU A 41 20.29 10.66 3.82
CA GLU A 41 20.20 11.64 2.75
C GLU A 41 18.90 11.56 1.95
N TYR A 42 18.26 10.38 1.91
CA TYR A 42 16.96 10.15 1.28
C TYR A 42 15.86 11.11 1.77
N TYR A 43 15.98 11.60 3.01
CA TYR A 43 15.01 12.52 3.62
C TYR A 43 15.40 13.99 3.45
N LYS A 44 16.55 14.30 2.84
CA LYS A 44 16.99 15.67 2.59
C LYS A 44 16.33 16.24 1.34
N ALA A 45 16.08 17.55 1.37
CA ALA A 45 15.43 18.27 0.27
C ALA A 45 16.20 18.12 -1.05
N ASP A 46 17.53 18.05 -1.00
CA ASP A 46 18.36 17.91 -2.19
C ASP A 46 18.17 16.55 -2.87
N PHE A 47 18.08 15.47 -2.09
CA PHE A 47 17.79 14.14 -2.62
C PHE A 47 16.38 14.08 -3.22
N TYR A 48 15.39 14.69 -2.55
CA TYR A 48 14.04 14.83 -3.08
C TYR A 48 14.03 15.58 -4.42
N ARG A 49 14.68 16.75 -4.50
CA ARG A 49 14.80 17.53 -5.75
C ARG A 49 15.50 16.74 -6.85
N ALA A 50 16.56 16.01 -6.52
CA ALA A 50 17.28 15.18 -7.48
C ALA A 50 16.41 14.03 -8.01
N THR A 51 15.64 13.38 -7.14
CA THR A 51 14.72 12.29 -7.52
C THR A 51 13.64 12.76 -8.49
N TYR A 52 13.14 13.99 -8.31
CA TYR A 52 12.11 14.61 -9.17
C TYR A 52 12.69 15.62 -10.17
N ALA A 53 14.00 15.59 -10.43
CA ALA A 53 14.62 16.51 -11.38
C ALA A 53 14.15 16.23 -12.82
N THR A 54 13.83 14.97 -13.12
CA THR A 54 13.23 14.58 -14.39
C THR A 54 11.71 14.76 -14.35
N PRO A 55 11.10 15.35 -15.40
CA PRO A 55 9.66 15.51 -15.45
C PRO A 55 8.96 14.15 -15.47
N ILE A 56 8.02 13.96 -14.55
CA ILE A 56 7.08 12.84 -14.59
C ILE A 56 5.97 13.25 -15.56
N PHE A 57 5.98 12.66 -16.75
CA PHE A 57 4.92 12.91 -17.73
C PHE A 57 3.59 12.34 -17.23
N SER A 58 2.53 13.14 -17.37
CA SER A 58 1.18 12.64 -17.11
C SER A 58 0.87 11.49 -18.07
N ILE A 59 0.08 10.53 -17.60
CA ILE A 59 -0.49 9.53 -18.50
C ILE A 59 -1.33 10.29 -19.54
N PRO A 60 -1.08 10.09 -20.84
CA PRO A 60 -1.82 10.77 -21.88
C PRO A 60 -3.29 10.42 -21.80
N ASP A 61 -4.14 11.43 -21.95
CA ASP A 61 -5.58 11.23 -22.05
C ASP A 61 -5.93 10.68 -23.44
N ILE A 62 -7.05 9.98 -23.56
CA ILE A 62 -7.53 9.44 -24.85
C ILE A 62 -7.68 10.57 -25.88
N GLU A 63 -8.09 11.76 -25.42
CA GLU A 63 -8.25 12.95 -26.26
C GLU A 63 -6.93 13.64 -26.62
N LYS A 64 -5.84 13.35 -25.89
CA LYS A 64 -4.51 13.95 -26.08
C LYS A 64 -3.43 12.87 -25.99
N PRO A 65 -3.31 12.02 -27.03
CA PRO A 65 -2.26 11.01 -27.09
C PRO A 65 -0.87 11.68 -27.00
N PRO A 66 0.13 10.96 -26.46
CA PRO A 66 1.48 11.52 -26.32
C PRO A 66 2.06 11.79 -27.73
N PRO A 67 2.86 12.85 -27.91
CA PRO A 67 3.49 13.11 -29.20
C PRO A 67 4.52 12.01 -29.52
N GLY A 68 4.30 11.30 -30.63
CA GLY A 68 5.15 10.21 -31.12
C GLY A 68 4.45 8.85 -31.15
N ASP A 69 4.96 7.91 -31.96
CA ASP A 69 4.46 6.53 -32.04
C ASP A 69 4.95 5.72 -30.83
N VAL A 70 4.48 6.07 -29.63
CA VAL A 70 4.75 5.26 -28.43
C VAL A 70 3.78 4.09 -28.40
N VAL A 71 4.21 2.95 -28.92
CA VAL A 71 3.47 1.68 -28.80
C VAL A 71 3.57 1.20 -27.35
N LEU A 72 2.53 1.48 -26.55
CA LEU A 72 2.40 0.92 -25.21
C LEU A 72 2.09 -0.57 -25.30
N LEU A 73 3.13 -1.40 -25.20
CA LEU A 73 2.94 -2.85 -25.08
C LEU A 73 2.37 -3.18 -23.69
N PRO A 74 1.43 -4.13 -23.58
CA PRO A 74 0.98 -4.59 -22.29
C PRO A 74 2.16 -5.15 -21.49
N PRO A 75 2.19 -4.98 -20.16
CA PRO A 75 3.26 -5.53 -19.34
C PRO A 75 3.34 -7.04 -19.56
N HIS A 76 4.57 -7.56 -19.65
CA HIS A 76 4.82 -8.99 -19.73
C HIS A 76 4.36 -9.67 -18.44
N THR A 77 3.12 -10.12 -18.43
CA THR A 77 2.53 -10.84 -17.30
C THR A 77 2.57 -12.33 -17.56
N ARG A 78 3.09 -13.10 -16.59
CA ARG A 78 2.96 -14.56 -16.60
C ARG A 78 1.67 -14.93 -15.89
N LYS A 79 0.90 -15.86 -16.47
CA LYS A 79 -0.19 -16.50 -15.72
C LYS A 79 0.42 -17.25 -14.54
N PRO A 80 -0.05 -17.03 -13.31
CA PRO A 80 0.42 -17.81 -12.17
C PRO A 80 0.14 -19.30 -12.42
N PRO A 81 1.03 -20.21 -11.98
CA PRO A 81 0.83 -21.64 -12.15
C PRO A 81 -0.44 -22.09 -11.43
N GLY A 82 -1.20 -22.98 -12.07
CA GLY A 82 -2.41 -23.58 -11.50
C GLY A 82 -3.71 -23.20 -12.21
N ARG A 83 -4.80 -23.81 -11.75
CA ARG A 83 -6.15 -23.60 -12.31
C ARG A 83 -6.69 -22.25 -11.82
N PRO A 84 -7.20 -21.37 -12.70
CA PRO A 84 -7.92 -20.18 -12.28
C PRO A 84 -9.07 -20.56 -11.32
N PRO A 85 -9.24 -19.85 -10.21
CA PRO A 85 -10.30 -20.14 -9.26
C PRO A 85 -11.66 -19.94 -9.93
N THR A 86 -12.59 -20.86 -9.69
CA THR A 86 -13.98 -20.74 -10.18
C THR A 86 -14.78 -19.68 -9.44
N LYS A 87 -14.34 -19.30 -8.23
CA LYS A 87 -14.97 -18.24 -7.42
C LYS A 87 -14.08 -17.00 -7.41
N ARG A 88 -14.68 -15.85 -7.69
CA ARG A 88 -14.03 -14.54 -7.57
C ARG A 88 -13.69 -14.25 -6.11
N PHE A 89 -12.49 -13.72 -5.86
CA PHE A 89 -12.13 -13.14 -4.57
C PHE A 89 -12.83 -11.79 -4.39
N LYS A 90 -13.48 -11.61 -3.24
CA LYS A 90 -14.19 -10.36 -2.90
C LYS A 90 -13.22 -9.39 -2.24
N SER A 91 -13.34 -8.10 -2.55
CA SER A 91 -12.62 -7.05 -1.79
C SER A 91 -13.17 -6.93 -0.36
N SER A 92 -12.42 -6.28 0.53
CA SER A 92 -12.87 -6.02 1.90
C SER A 92 -14.16 -5.18 1.96
N SER A 93 -14.41 -4.35 0.94
CA SER A 93 -15.59 -3.49 0.79
C SER A 93 -16.83 -4.22 0.26
N GLU A 94 -16.71 -5.46 -0.20
CA GLU A 94 -17.82 -6.19 -0.80
C GLU A 94 -18.63 -6.98 0.24
N THR A 95 -19.76 -6.41 0.66
CA THR A 95 -20.70 -7.10 1.56
C THR A 95 -21.43 -8.24 0.85
N LYS A 96 -21.49 -9.42 1.47
CA LYS A 96 -22.35 -10.52 1.00
C LYS A 96 -23.81 -10.08 1.14
N ARG A 97 -24.54 -9.94 0.02
CA ARG A 97 -26.00 -9.75 0.05
C ARG A 97 -26.62 -10.92 0.79
N GLN A 98 -27.30 -10.64 1.91
CA GLN A 98 -28.10 -11.63 2.61
C GLN A 98 -29.30 -12.00 1.73
N VAL A 99 -29.45 -13.29 1.45
CA VAL A 99 -30.61 -13.79 0.71
C VAL A 99 -31.81 -13.76 1.65
N LYS A 100 -32.82 -12.96 1.29
CA LYS A 100 -34.08 -12.86 2.04
C LYS A 100 -35.13 -13.76 1.40
N CYS A 101 -35.95 -14.38 2.23
CA CYS A 101 -37.14 -15.08 1.75
C CYS A 101 -38.09 -14.07 1.09
N LYS A 102 -38.52 -14.32 -0.16
CA LYS A 102 -39.44 -13.43 -0.88
C LYS A 102 -40.85 -13.32 -0.26
N ARG A 103 -41.21 -14.19 0.68
CA ARG A 103 -42.52 -14.18 1.35
C ARG A 103 -42.48 -13.42 2.68
N CYS A 104 -41.64 -13.85 3.62
CA CYS A 104 -41.58 -13.26 4.96
C CYS A 104 -40.46 -12.21 5.12
N SER A 105 -39.67 -11.96 4.09
CA SER A 105 -38.51 -11.05 4.11
C SER A 105 -37.43 -11.39 5.14
N SER A 106 -37.54 -12.53 5.84
CA SER A 106 -36.54 -12.95 6.81
C SER A 106 -35.30 -13.53 6.12
N CYS A 107 -34.15 -13.36 6.76
CA CYS A 107 -32.86 -13.88 6.29
C CYS A 107 -32.60 -15.32 6.78
N ASP A 108 -33.64 -16.02 7.23
CA ASP A 108 -33.52 -17.38 7.74
C ASP A 108 -33.21 -18.38 6.61
N ARG A 109 -32.76 -19.59 6.96
CA ARG A 109 -32.40 -20.65 6.02
C ARG A 109 -33.61 -21.32 5.38
N HIS A 110 -34.49 -20.55 4.76
CA HIS A 110 -35.61 -21.05 3.99
C HIS A 110 -35.88 -20.15 2.79
N ASN A 111 -36.49 -20.69 1.75
CA ASN A 111 -36.90 -19.92 0.57
C ASN A 111 -38.43 -19.81 0.52
N ARG A 112 -38.96 -19.08 -0.47
CA ARG A 112 -40.42 -18.92 -0.64
C ARG A 112 -41.19 -20.26 -0.67
N ARG A 113 -40.58 -21.32 -1.19
CA ARG A 113 -41.22 -22.66 -1.33
C ARG A 113 -41.31 -23.38 0.01
N THR A 114 -40.34 -23.17 0.90
CA THR A 114 -40.28 -23.82 2.22
C THR A 114 -40.69 -22.88 3.36
N CYS A 115 -41.27 -21.71 3.03
CA CYS A 115 -41.70 -20.71 3.98
C CYS A 115 -43.04 -21.11 4.61
N LYS A 116 -43.06 -21.27 5.94
CA LYS A 116 -44.25 -21.59 6.73
C LYS A 116 -45.07 -20.35 7.14
N ALA A 117 -44.63 -19.14 6.77
CA ALA A 117 -45.39 -17.93 7.05
C ALA A 117 -46.72 -17.95 6.26
N PRO A 118 -47.81 -17.40 6.83
CA PRO A 118 -49.08 -17.25 6.13
C PRO A 118 -48.90 -16.44 4.83
N ILE A 119 -49.79 -16.69 3.87
CA ILE A 119 -49.84 -15.97 2.59
C ILE A 119 -50.47 -14.60 2.82
#